data_AF-A0A3S3KG81-F1
#
_entry.id   AF-A0A3S3KG81-F1
#
_cell.length_a   1.000
_cell.length_b   1.000
_cell.length_c   1.000
_cell.angle_alpha   90.00
_cell.angle_beta   90.00
_cell.angle_gamma   90.00
#
_symmetry.space_group_name_H-M   'P 1'
#
loop_
_entity.id
_entity.type
_entity.pdbx_description
1 polymer ?
#
loop_
_entity_poly.entity_id
_entity_poly.type
_entity_poly.pdbx_seq_one_letter_code
_entity_poly.pdbx_strand_id
1 'polypeptide(L)' 'MASTVKISVLLPKEESERFDEYCRQEGYKKSTLVARLIKEHLDKHAFHLQMDFLKKGERDHDGKK' A
#
# COMPACT_ATOMS: atom_id res chain seq x y z
N MET A 1 -2.00 7.99 -15.27
CA MET A 1 -1.80 6.53 -15.37
C MET A 1 -1.03 6.10 -14.13
N ALA A 2 -1.62 5.31 -13.24
CA ALA A 2 -0.89 4.79 -12.08
C ALA A 2 0.11 3.73 -12.59
N SER A 3 1.41 3.98 -12.42
CA SER A 3 2.45 2.99 -12.75
C SER A 3 2.45 1.89 -11.69
N THR A 4 2.14 0.66 -12.10
CA THR A 4 2.25 -0.50 -11.21
C THR A 4 3.71 -0.93 -11.10
N VAL A 5 4.22 -1.02 -9.88
CA VAL A 5 5.56 -1.53 -9.58
C VAL A 5 5.48 -2.93 -8.99
N LYS A 6 6.43 -3.81 -9.33
CA LYS A 6 6.55 -5.14 -8.73
C LYS A 6 7.32 -5.04 -7.43
N ILE A 7 6.78 -5.61 -6.37
CA ILE A 7 7.47 -5.84 -5.11
C ILE A 7 7.72 -7.34 -4.91
N SER A 8 8.84 -7.69 -4.30
CA SER A 8 9.18 -9.07 -3.93
C SER A 8 9.23 -9.17 -2.41
N VAL A 9 8.53 -10.14 -1.84
CA VAL A 9 8.46 -10.36 -0.38
C VAL A 9 9.13 -11.68 -0.06
N LEU A 10 9.98 -11.68 0.96
CA LEU A 10 10.61 -12.89 1.49
C LEU A 10 9.90 -13.27 2.79
N LEU A 11 9.49 -14.53 2.88
CA LEU A 11 8.82 -15.11 4.05
C LEU A 11 9.52 -16.42 4.44
N PRO A 12 9.54 -16.77 5.73
CA PRO A 12 9.86 -18.13 6.15
C PRO A 12 8.94 -19.14 5.47
N LYS A 13 9.46 -20.35 5.23
CA LYS A 13 8.72 -21.41 4.53
C LYS A 13 7.37 -21.72 5.20
N GLU A 14 7.37 -21.86 6.52
CA GLU A 14 6.17 -22.17 7.32
C GLU A 14 5.08 -21.09 7.15
N GLU A 15 5.45 -19.82 7.25
CA GLU A 15 4.52 -18.71 7.05
C GLU A 15 4.00 -18.64 5.61
N SER A 16 4.84 -18.96 4.62
CA SER A 16 4.42 -19.05 3.22
C SER A 16 3.41 -20.19 3.00
N GLU A 17 3.60 -21.34 3.63
CA GLU A 17 2.68 -22.49 3.53
C GLU A 17 1.34 -22.15 4.19
N ARG A 18 1.37 -21.55 5.39
CA ARG A 18 0.18 -21.08 6.08
C ARG A 18 -0.61 -20.05 5.26
N PHE A 19 0.09 -19.10 4.64
CA PHE A 19 -0.53 -18.10 3.79
C PHE A 19 -1.11 -18.69 2.49
N ASP A 20 -0.44 -19.68 1.88
CA ASP A 20 -0.94 -20.40 0.72
C ASP A 20 -2.25 -21.12 1.02
N GLU A 21 -2.28 -21.87 2.11
CA GLU A 21 -3.46 -22.63 2.53
C GLU A 21 -4.64 -21.69 2.86
N TYR A 22 -4.38 -20.59 3.56
CA TYR A 22 -5.38 -19.55 3.81
C TYR A 22 -5.96 -18.97 2.51
N CYS A 23 -5.08 -18.61 1.55
CA CYS A 23 -5.52 -18.10 0.26
C CYS A 23 -6.37 -19.13 -0.51
N ARG A 24 -6.02 -20.41 -0.41
CA ARG A 24 -6.74 -21.49 -1.08
C ARG A 24 -8.13 -21.71 -0.49
N GLN A 25 -8.26 -21.69 0.83
CA GLN A 25 -9.55 -21.88 1.52
C GLN A 25 -10.52 -20.72 1.24
N GLU A 26 -10.02 -19.49 1.25
CA GLU A 26 -10.82 -18.28 1.05
C GLU A 26 -11.01 -17.89 -0.44
N GLY A 27 -10.30 -18.55 -1.36
CA GLY A 27 -10.35 -18.27 -2.80
C GLY A 27 -9.61 -17.00 -3.23
N TYR A 28 -8.64 -16.53 -2.45
CA TYR A 28 -7.84 -15.35 -2.76
C TYR A 28 -6.61 -15.66 -3.61
N LYS A 29 -6.23 -14.71 -4.48
CA LYS A 29 -4.89 -14.68 -5.07
C LYS A 29 -3.91 -14.08 -4.07
N LYS A 30 -2.78 -14.77 -3.84
CA LYS A 30 -1.71 -14.32 -2.93
C LYS A 30 -1.33 -12.85 -3.08
N SER A 31 -0.96 -12.45 -4.31
CA SER A 31 -0.52 -11.08 -4.59
C SER A 31 -1.62 -10.04 -4.35
N THR A 32 -2.86 -10.38 -4.69
CA THR A 32 -4.02 -9.50 -4.46
C THR A 32 -4.27 -9.30 -2.97
N LEU A 33 -4.21 -10.38 -2.18
CA LEU A 33 -4.40 -10.30 -0.74
C LEU A 33 -3.27 -9.50 -0.07
N VAL A 34 -2.00 -9.72 -0.46
CA VAL A 34 -0.87 -8.93 0.06
C VAL A 34 -1.03 -7.44 -0.25
N ALA A 35 -1.39 -7.08 -1.49
CA ALA A 35 -1.62 -5.70 -1.86
C ALA A 35 -2.74 -5.05 -1.02
N ARG A 36 -3.82 -5.80 -0.77
CA ARG A 36 -4.93 -5.37 0.08
C ARG A 36 -4.48 -5.16 1.52
N LEU A 37 -3.77 -6.14 2.11
CA LEU A 37 -3.28 -6.07 3.49
C LEU A 37 -2.30 -4.90 3.69
N ILE A 38 -1.40 -4.65 2.73
CA ILE A 38 -0.50 -3.50 2.77
C ILE A 38 -1.32 -2.20 2.80
N LYS A 39 -2.30 -2.05 1.92
CA LYS A 39 -3.15 -0.85 1.87
C LYS A 39 -3.91 -0.66 3.18
N GLU A 40 -4.62 -1.68 3.64
CA GLU A 40 -5.40 -1.63 4.87
C GLU A 40 -4.51 -1.30 6.09
N HIS A 41 -3.29 -1.84 6.12
CA HIS A 41 -2.32 -1.52 7.17
C HIS A 41 -1.88 -0.05 7.11
N LEU A 42 -1.48 0.46 5.94
CA LEU A 42 -1.05 1.86 5.80
C LEU A 42 -2.18 2.84 6.11
N ASP A 43 -3.39 2.56 5.64
CA ASP A 43 -4.59 3.36 5.89
C ASP A 43 -4.90 3.41 7.40
N LYS A 44 -4.81 2.26 8.10
CA LYS A 44 -5.03 2.19 9.54
C LYS A 44 -4.01 3.02 10.34
N HIS A 45 -2.79 3.11 9.86
CA HIS A 45 -1.71 3.86 10.50
C HIS A 45 -1.65 5.34 10.04
N ALA A 46 -2.60 5.79 9.21
CA ALA A 46 -2.60 7.12 8.59
C ALA A 46 -1.24 7.49 7.97
N PHE A 47 -0.51 6.50 7.48
CA PHE A 47 0.83 6.70 6.94
C PHE A 47 0.71 7.21 5.52
N HIS A 48 0.77 8.54 5.37
CA HIS A 48 0.83 9.19 4.08
C HIS A 48 2.28 9.55 3.77
N LEU A 49 2.74 9.19 2.57
CA LEU A 49 4.03 9.68 2.08
C LEU A 49 3.98 11.20 2.05
N GLN A 50 5.00 11.83 2.63
CA GLN A 50 5.13 13.27 2.88
C GLN A 50 5.01 14.16 1.62
N MET A 51 4.88 13.59 0.42
CA MET A 51 4.67 14.33 -0.82
C MET A 51 3.35 15.12 -0.86
N ASP A 52 2.35 14.77 -0.06
CA ASP A 52 1.12 15.56 0.08
C ASP A 52 1.31 16.86 0.90
N PHE A 53 2.37 16.97 1.71
CA PHE A 53 2.67 18.21 2.45
C PHE A 53 3.26 19.31 1.57
N LEU A 54 3.92 18.96 0.46
CA LEU A 54 4.61 19.94 -0.39
C LEU A 54 3.66 20.70 -1.32
N LYS A 55 2.48 20.16 -1.64
CA LYS A 55 1.51 20.81 -2.55
C LYS A 55 0.58 21.83 -1.89
N LYS A 56 0.64 21.99 -0.56
CA LYS A 56 -0.20 22.97 0.17
C LYS A 56 0.49 24.32 0.41
N GLY A 57 1.70 24.54 -0.12
CA GLY A 57 2.43 25.81 0.01
C GLY A 57 2.35 26.74 -1.21
N GLU A 58 1.91 26.28 -2.39
CA GLU A 58 2.00 27.04 -3.64
C GLU A 58 0.73 27.80 -4.05
N ARG A 59 -0.32 27.85 -3.20
CA ARG A 59 -1.58 28.56 -3.53
C ARG A 59 -1.86 29.83 -2.74
N ASP A 60 -0.94 30.27 -1.88
CA ASP A 60 -1.15 31.44 -1.01
C ASP A 60 -0.25 32.64 -1.37
N HIS A 61 0.18 32.77 -2.63
CA HIS A 61 0.89 33.96 -3.09
C HIS A 61 0.38 34.53 -4.42
N ASP A 62 -0.95 34.61 -4.57
CA ASP A 62 -1.56 35.56 -5.50
C ASP A 62 -2.62 36.37 -4.75
N GLY A 63 -2.37 37.68 -4.62
CA GLY A 63 -3.36 38.62 -4.11
C GLY A 63 -2.99 39.37 -2.83
N LYS A 64 -2.21 40.45 -2.98
CA LYS A 64 -2.40 41.78 -2.37
C LYS A 64 -1.24 42.67 -2.84
N LYS A 65 -1.44 43.42 -3.93
CA LYS A 65 -1.92 44.81 -3.98
C LYS A 65 -0.85 45.79 -3.50
#